data_AF-X7YK47-F1
#
_entry.id   AF-X7YK47-F1
#
_cell.length_a   1.000
_cell.length_b   1.000
_cell.length_c   1.000
_cell.angle_alpha   90.00
_cell.angle_beta   90.00
_cell.angle_gamma   90.00
#
_symmetry.space_group_name_H-M   'P 1'
#
loop_
_entity.id
_entity.type
_entity.pdbx_description
1 polymer ?
#
loop_
_entity_poly.entity_id
_entity_poly.type
_entity_poly.pdbx_seq_one_letter_code
_entity_poly.pdbx_strand_id
1 'polypeptide(L)'
;MYTTEEIGQVAHAVDELHTQALLLAGDEARLRLLVNDMFETMSRRNRSLVDQQLALIDRLERNEEDPDRLDSLFRLDHLAARMRRNGANLLVLAGAQITREQRDRCRCRQWSTRQSPRWRTTDEWRRRWCPTAPSRAPRRATSCTCLPN
;
A
#
# COMPACT_ATOMS: atom_id res chain seq x y z
N MET A 1 14.58 -56.41 -37.57
CA MET A 1 13.33 -55.73 -37.97
C MET A 1 12.61 -55.32 -36.69
N TYR A 2 13.08 -54.23 -36.05
CA TYR A 2 12.63 -53.79 -34.71
C TYR A 2 12.65 -52.25 -34.54
N THR A 3 13.42 -51.53 -35.37
CA THR A 3 13.71 -50.09 -35.22
C THR A 3 12.51 -49.18 -35.46
N THR A 4 11.55 -49.55 -36.30
CA THR A 4 10.36 -48.71 -36.59
C THR A 4 9.38 -48.70 -35.42
N GLU A 5 9.27 -49.81 -34.69
CA GLU A 5 8.41 -49.94 -33.51
C GLU A 5 8.96 -49.11 -32.33
N GLU A 6 10.28 -49.19 -32.09
CA GLU A 6 10.94 -48.41 -31.02
C GLU A 6 10.83 -46.89 -31.26
N ILE A 7 10.93 -46.43 -32.52
CA ILE A 7 10.74 -45.01 -32.87
C ILE A 7 9.29 -44.58 -32.66
N GLY A 8 8.31 -45.43 -33.00
CA GLY A 8 6.89 -45.18 -32.75
C GLY A 8 6.57 -45.05 -31.26
N GLN A 9 7.14 -45.92 -30.42
CA GLN A 9 6.95 -45.87 -28.97
C GLN A 9 7.51 -44.59 -28.34
N VAL A 10 8.68 -44.13 -28.79
CA VAL A 10 9.24 -42.85 -28.33
C VAL A 10 8.36 -41.67 -28.77
N ALA A 11 7.88 -41.67 -30.02
CA ALA A 11 6.99 -40.62 -30.50
C ALA A 11 5.70 -40.54 -29.67
N HIS A 12 5.10 -41.68 -29.33
CA HIS A 12 3.94 -41.74 -28.44
C HIS A 12 4.25 -41.25 -27.02
N ALA A 13 5.37 -41.68 -26.43
CA ALA A 13 5.77 -41.24 -25.10
C ALA A 13 6.02 -39.71 -25.03
N VAL A 14 6.58 -39.13 -26.10
CA VAL A 14 6.80 -37.68 -26.21
C VAL A 14 5.47 -36.94 -26.39
N ASP A 15 4.52 -37.46 -27.17
CA ASP A 15 3.19 -36.87 -27.32
C ASP A 15 2.39 -36.89 -25.99
N GLU A 16 2.50 -37.98 -25.25
CA GLU A 16 1.93 -38.09 -23.90
C GLU A 16 2.58 -37.09 -22.94
N LEU A 17 3.92 -37.03 -22.91
CA LEU A 17 4.66 -36.06 -22.10
C LEU A 17 4.28 -34.61 -22.46
N HIS A 18 4.16 -34.30 -23.76
CA HIS A 18 3.80 -32.98 -24.25
C HIS A 18 2.38 -32.59 -23.80
N THR A 19 1.43 -33.50 -23.93
CA THR A 19 0.05 -33.31 -23.46
C THR A 19 0.01 -33.05 -21.96
N GLN A 20 0.74 -33.85 -21.16
CA GLN A 20 0.84 -33.64 -19.71
C GLN A 20 1.50 -32.30 -19.37
N ALA A 21 2.55 -31.91 -20.09
CA ALA A 21 3.23 -30.63 -19.88
C ALA A 21 2.29 -29.44 -20.15
N LEU A 22 1.44 -29.52 -21.18
CA LEU A 22 0.44 -28.49 -21.46
C LEU A 22 -0.64 -28.40 -20.37
N LEU A 23 -1.11 -29.54 -19.86
CA LEU A 23 -2.07 -29.58 -18.75
C LEU A 23 -1.48 -28.94 -17.49
N LEU A 24 -0.25 -29.32 -17.13
CA LEU A 24 0.46 -28.77 -15.97
C LEU A 24 0.70 -27.26 -16.12
N ALA A 25 1.11 -26.81 -17.31
CA ALA A 25 1.28 -25.38 -17.58
C ALA A 25 -0.05 -24.61 -17.47
N GLY A 26 -1.15 -25.21 -17.91
CA GLY A 26 -2.50 -24.65 -17.75
C GLY A 26 -2.93 -24.54 -16.29
N ASP A 27 -2.68 -25.57 -15.48
CA ASP A 27 -2.98 -25.54 -14.04
C ASP A 27 -2.13 -24.52 -13.28
N GLU A 28 -0.83 -24.43 -13.58
CA GLU A 28 0.06 -23.41 -13.02
C GLU A 28 -0.43 -22.00 -13.37
N ALA A 29 -0.81 -21.76 -14.63
CA ALA A 29 -1.37 -20.47 -15.04
C ALA A 29 -2.67 -20.14 -14.28
N ARG A 30 -3.55 -21.13 -14.07
CA ARG A 30 -4.78 -20.97 -13.29
C ARG A 30 -4.49 -20.64 -11.82
N LEU A 31 -3.50 -21.29 -11.21
CA LEU A 31 -3.08 -21.00 -9.83
C LEU A 31 -2.57 -19.57 -9.70
N ARG A 32 -1.78 -19.09 -10.66
CA ARG A 32 -1.31 -17.69 -10.68
C ARG A 32 -2.45 -16.69 -10.74
N LEU A 33 -3.47 -16.96 -11.56
CA LEU A 33 -4.67 -16.11 -11.64
C LEU A 33 -5.42 -16.05 -10.29
N LEU A 34 -5.64 -17.21 -9.66
CA LEU A 34 -6.32 -17.27 -8.35
C LEU A 34 -5.56 -16.51 -7.25
N VAL A 35 -4.23 -16.63 -7.24
CA VAL A 35 -3.37 -15.90 -6.28
C VAL A 35 -3.44 -14.38 -6.54
N ASN A 36 -3.43 -13.95 -7.80
CA ASN A 36 -3.58 -12.54 -8.16
C ASN A 36 -4.93 -11.97 -7.69
N ASP A 37 -6.03 -12.69 -7.93
CA ASP A 37 -7.37 -12.30 -7.49
C ASP A 37 -7.48 -12.16 -5.96
N MET A 38 -6.81 -13.06 -5.24
CA MET A 38 -6.72 -13.00 -3.79
C MET A 38 -5.99 -11.74 -3.32
N PHE A 39 -4.82 -11.44 -3.91
CA PHE A 39 -4.06 -10.23 -3.57
C PHE A 39 -4.83 -8.95 -3.88
N GLU A 40 -5.54 -8.90 -5.00
CA GLU A 40 -6.39 -7.77 -5.37
C GLU A 40 -7.54 -7.58 -4.36
N THR A 41 -8.17 -8.68 -3.95
CA THR A 41 -9.23 -8.67 -2.94
C THR A 41 -8.72 -8.23 -1.57
N MET A 42 -7.58 -8.76 -1.13
CA MET A 42 -6.94 -8.35 0.12
C MET A 42 -6.56 -6.86 0.09
N SER A 43 -6.05 -6.36 -1.04
CA SER A 43 -5.75 -4.95 -1.21
C SER A 43 -6.99 -4.07 -1.02
N ARG A 44 -8.09 -4.37 -1.74
CA ARG A 44 -9.33 -3.60 -1.64
C ARG A 44 -9.92 -3.59 -0.23
N ARG A 45 -9.92 -4.75 0.44
CA ARG A 45 -10.39 -4.87 1.83
C ARG A 45 -9.53 -4.04 2.79
N ASN A 46 -8.20 -4.17 2.70
CA ASN A 46 -7.28 -3.39 3.51
C ASN A 46 -7.46 -1.88 3.26
N ARG A 47 -7.61 -1.47 2.00
CA ARG A 47 -7.88 -0.07 1.63
C ARG A 47 -9.15 0.45 2.30
N SER A 48 -10.25 -0.30 2.21
CA SER A 48 -11.54 0.08 2.81
C SER A 48 -11.43 0.23 4.33
N LEU A 49 -10.83 -0.75 5.02
CA LEU A 49 -10.65 -0.71 6.48
C LEU A 49 -9.76 0.45 6.92
N VAL A 50 -8.66 0.71 6.21
CA VAL A 50 -7.75 1.80 6.53
C VAL A 50 -8.40 3.16 6.27
N ASP A 51 -9.18 3.32 5.20
CA ASP A 51 -9.90 4.57 4.94
C ASP A 51 -10.95 4.85 6.03
N GLN A 52 -11.64 3.81 6.53
CA GLN A 52 -12.56 3.96 7.66
C GLN A 52 -11.83 4.34 8.96
N GLN A 53 -10.68 3.73 9.25
CA GLN A 53 -9.85 4.07 10.42
C GLN A 53 -9.33 5.51 10.35
N LEU A 54 -8.82 5.93 9.19
CA LEU A 54 -8.37 7.30 8.97
C LEU A 54 -9.52 8.29 9.20
N ALA A 55 -10.72 8.00 8.72
CA ALA A 55 -11.90 8.84 8.97
C ALA A 55 -12.30 8.90 10.46
N LEU A 56 -12.01 7.86 11.25
CA LEU A 56 -12.22 7.88 12.70
C LEU A 56 -11.13 8.72 13.40
N ILE A 57 -9.86 8.51 13.06
CA ILE A 57 -8.73 9.27 13.59
C ILE A 57 -8.92 10.77 13.29
N ASP A 58 -9.26 11.12 12.04
CA ASP A 58 -9.56 12.49 11.61
C ASP A 58 -10.71 13.13 12.42
N ARG A 59 -11.64 12.34 12.99
CA ARG A 59 -12.73 12.84 13.85
C ARG A 59 -12.25 13.04 15.29
N LEU A 60 -11.42 12.14 15.79
CA LEU A 60 -10.82 12.24 17.13
C LEU A 60 -9.89 13.45 17.20
N GLU A 61 -9.05 13.66 16.18
CA GLU A 61 -8.10 14.78 16.11
C GLU A 61 -8.79 16.15 16.13
N ARG A 62 -9.93 16.30 15.45
CA ARG A 62 -10.64 17.59 15.36
C ARG A 62 -11.09 18.13 16.71
N ASN A 63 -11.38 17.25 17.66
CA ASN A 63 -11.94 17.58 18.96
C ASN A 63 -10.90 17.48 20.08
N GLU A 64 -9.63 17.17 19.77
CA GLU A 64 -8.58 16.99 20.76
C GLU A 64 -7.78 18.28 20.96
N GLU A 65 -7.64 18.71 22.21
CA GLU A 65 -6.88 19.90 22.61
C GLU A 65 -5.64 19.54 23.44
N ASP A 66 -5.60 18.33 24.00
CA ASP A 66 -4.46 17.83 24.75
C ASP A 66 -3.31 17.47 23.78
N PRO A 67 -2.15 18.17 23.86
CA PRO A 67 -1.03 17.93 22.96
C PRO A 67 -0.47 16.50 23.04
N ASP A 68 -0.54 15.84 24.19
CA ASP A 68 0.02 14.49 24.36
C ASP A 68 -0.90 13.42 23.75
N ARG A 69 -2.23 13.63 23.83
CA ARG A 69 -3.21 12.79 23.13
C ARG A 69 -3.15 13.00 21.62
N LEU A 70 -2.97 14.24 21.18
CA LEU A 70 -2.82 14.56 19.77
C LEU A 70 -1.56 13.91 19.16
N ASP A 71 -0.42 13.89 19.87
CA ASP A 71 0.78 13.13 19.44
C ASP A 71 0.48 11.63 19.27
N SER A 72 -0.32 11.07 20.17
CA SER A 72 -0.75 9.67 20.09
C SER A 72 -1.64 9.40 18.86
N LEU A 73 -2.58 10.30 18.54
CA LEU A 73 -3.43 10.20 17.35
C LEU A 73 -2.61 10.30 16.05
N PHE A 74 -1.61 11.19 16.00
CA PHE A 74 -0.72 11.28 14.84
C PHE A 74 0.09 10.00 14.62
N ARG A 75 0.56 9.34 15.69
CA ARG A 75 1.22 8.04 15.57
C ARG A 75 0.28 6.98 14.97
N LEU A 76 -1.01 7.01 15.32
CA LEU A 76 -2.01 6.12 14.73
C LEU A 76 -2.24 6.43 13.23
N ASP A 77 -2.33 7.71 12.83
CA ASP A 77 -2.43 8.10 11.43
C ASP A 77 -1.25 7.58 10.60
N HIS A 78 -0.04 7.64 11.17
CA HIS A 78 1.17 7.15 10.51
C HIS A 78 1.15 5.62 10.31
N LEU A 79 0.68 4.88 11.30
CA LEU A 79 0.49 3.43 11.17
C LEU A 79 -0.56 3.10 10.10
N ALA A 80 -1.68 3.82 10.08
CA ALA A 80 -2.73 3.66 9.07
C ALA A 80 -2.22 3.98 7.65
N ALA A 81 -1.44 5.04 7.48
CA ALA A 81 -0.80 5.36 6.21
C ALA A 81 0.19 4.26 5.75
N ARG A 82 0.87 3.61 6.70
CA ARG A 82 1.74 2.45 6.42
C ARG A 82 0.93 1.21 6.03
N MET A 83 -0.23 0.97 6.66
CA MET A 83 -1.17 -0.09 6.26
C MET A 83 -1.73 0.15 4.85
N ARG A 84 -2.06 1.40 4.50
CA ARG A 84 -2.47 1.78 3.15
C ARG A 84 -1.40 1.42 2.11
N ARG A 85 -0.12 1.66 2.42
CA ARG A 85 1.02 1.28 1.55
C ARG A 85 1.19 -0.23 1.44
N ASN A 86 1.03 -0.96 2.54
CA ASN A 86 1.03 -2.43 2.49
C ASN A 86 -0.09 -2.96 1.56
N GLY A 87 -1.29 -2.40 1.64
CA GLY A 87 -2.39 -2.71 0.71
C GLY A 87 -2.06 -2.40 -0.75
N ALA A 88 -1.36 -1.29 -1.01
CA ALA A 88 -0.88 -0.97 -2.36
C ALA A 88 0.16 -1.98 -2.87
N ASN A 89 1.07 -2.46 -2.00
CA ASN A 89 2.04 -3.51 -2.37
C ASN A 89 1.34 -4.81 -2.79
N LEU A 90 0.18 -5.14 -2.22
CA LEU A 90 -0.60 -6.30 -2.65
C LEU A 90 -1.10 -6.15 -4.10
N LEU A 91 -1.40 -4.93 -4.57
CA LEU A 91 -1.74 -4.71 -5.99
C LEU A 91 -0.53 -4.94 -6.90
N VAL A 92 0.68 -4.57 -6.46
CA VAL A 92 1.92 -4.89 -7.20
C VAL A 92 2.10 -6.40 -7.32
N LEU A 93 1.87 -7.14 -6.23
CA LEU A 93 1.96 -8.60 -6.23
C LEU A 93 0.88 -9.25 -7.10
N ALA A 94 -0.30 -8.63 -7.21
CA ALA A 94 -1.35 -9.03 -8.14
C ALA A 94 -1.04 -8.71 -9.63
N GLY A 95 0.12 -8.11 -9.93
CA GLY A 95 0.51 -7.72 -11.28
C GLY A 95 0.00 -6.35 -11.73
N ALA A 96 -0.63 -5.57 -10.86
CA ALA A 96 -1.07 -4.22 -11.20
C ALA A 96 0.11 -3.25 -11.30
N GLN A 97 0.13 -2.44 -12.36
CA GLN A 97 1.11 -1.37 -12.52
C GLN A 97 0.72 -0.19 -11.61
N ILE A 98 1.51 0.07 -10.57
CA ILE A 98 1.37 1.30 -9.79
C ILE A 98 1.92 2.45 -10.63
N THR A 99 1.04 3.30 -11.16
CA THR A 99 1.45 4.56 -11.79
C THR A 99 2.18 5.43 -10.77
N ARG A 100 3.31 6.03 -11.18
CA ARG A 100 4.15 6.91 -10.33
C ARG A 100 3.36 8.03 -9.66
N GLU A 101 2.23 8.41 -10.25
CA GLU A 101 1.24 9.35 -9.69
C GLU A 101 0.63 8.93 -8.32
N GLN A 102 0.73 7.66 -7.93
CA GLN A 102 0.36 7.20 -6.59
C GLN A 102 1.49 7.28 -5.56
N ARG A 103 2.77 7.36 -5.99
CA ARG A 103 3.93 7.55 -5.11
C ARG A 103 4.02 8.97 -4.55
N ASP A 104 3.49 9.96 -5.26
CA ASP A 104 3.81 11.38 -5.00
C ASP A 104 2.63 12.24 -4.52
N ARG A 105 1.47 11.65 -4.18
CA ARG A 105 0.36 12.45 -3.61
C ARG A 105 0.58 12.72 -2.12
N CYS A 106 1.47 13.68 -1.83
CA CYS A 106 1.41 14.43 -0.58
C CYS A 106 0.03 15.10 -0.51
N ARG A 107 -0.75 14.79 0.53
CA ARG A 107 -2.05 15.44 0.77
C ARG A 107 -1.91 16.23 2.07
N CYS A 108 -1.91 17.55 2.00
CA CYS A 108 -1.94 18.40 3.18
C CYS A 108 -3.32 18.28 3.84
N ARG A 109 -3.40 17.78 5.09
CA ARG A 109 -4.62 17.83 5.91
C ARG A 109 -4.64 19.12 6.75
N GLN A 110 -5.82 19.73 6.87
CA GLN A 110 -6.02 21.04 7.50
C GLN A 110 -5.95 20.98 9.04
N TRP A 111 -5.12 21.83 9.66
CA TRP A 111 -5.04 22.05 11.11
C TRP A 111 -5.00 23.54 11.50
N SER A 112 -5.74 23.98 12.53
CA SER A 112 -5.77 25.40 12.95
C SER A 112 -4.83 25.66 14.13
N THR A 113 -4.10 26.78 14.13
CA THR A 113 -3.14 27.22 15.16
C THR A 113 -3.73 27.46 16.57
N ARG A 114 -4.99 27.11 16.79
CA ARG A 114 -5.75 27.39 18.01
C ARG A 114 -5.63 26.29 19.08
N GLN A 115 -5.21 25.07 18.71
CA GLN A 115 -5.35 23.88 19.57
C GLN A 115 -4.11 23.53 20.43
N SER A 116 -2.95 24.21 20.36
CA SER A 116 -1.91 24.00 21.39
C SER A 116 -0.79 25.08 21.41
N PRO A 117 -0.48 25.66 22.58
CA PRO A 117 0.67 26.56 22.77
C PRO A 117 2.05 25.90 22.67
N ARG A 118 2.14 24.59 22.92
CA ARG A 118 3.41 23.85 23.09
C ARG A 118 4.19 23.66 21.79
N TRP A 119 3.49 23.63 20.65
CA TRP A 119 4.05 23.32 19.33
C TRP A 119 4.38 24.57 18.48
N ARG A 120 4.39 25.77 19.08
CA ARG A 120 4.64 27.02 18.36
C ARG A 120 6.11 27.33 18.08
N THR A 121 7.05 26.72 18.81
CA THR A 121 8.43 27.22 18.87
C THR A 121 9.54 26.20 18.55
N THR A 122 9.24 24.91 18.42
CA THR A 122 10.26 23.89 18.11
C THR A 122 10.13 23.36 16.68
N ASP A 123 11.15 23.65 15.86
CA ASP A 123 11.40 23.07 14.51
C ASP A 123 11.54 21.53 14.53
N GLU A 124 11.49 20.94 15.73
CA GLU A 124 11.45 19.50 16.01
C GLU A 124 10.26 18.81 15.35
N TRP A 125 9.07 19.43 15.34
CA TRP A 125 7.91 18.88 14.64
C TRP A 125 8.19 18.68 13.15
N ARG A 126 8.81 19.68 12.50
CA ARG A 126 9.17 19.58 11.07
C ARG A 126 10.16 18.45 10.86
N ARG A 127 11.22 18.38 11.67
CA ARG A 127 12.26 17.35 11.54
C ARG A 127 11.73 15.94 11.74
N ARG A 128 10.80 15.77 12.69
CA ARG A 128 10.30 14.46 13.09
C ARG A 128 9.21 13.91 12.18
N TRP A 129 8.38 14.78 11.60
CA TRP A 129 7.14 14.36 10.94
C TRP A 129 6.89 14.97 9.55
N CYS A 130 7.58 16.05 9.16
CA CYS A 130 7.39 16.70 7.85
C CYS A 130 8.66 17.38 7.31
N PRO A 131 9.73 16.61 7.00
CA PRO A 131 11.05 17.16 6.67
C PRO A 131 11.08 18.08 5.44
N THR A 132 10.08 17.98 4.57
CA THR A 132 9.94 18.78 3.34
C THR A 132 9.10 20.05 3.52
N ALA A 133 8.60 20.36 4.73
CA ALA A 133 7.80 21.57 4.94
C ALA A 133 8.66 22.86 4.94
N PRO A 134 8.09 24.05 4.59
CA PRO A 134 8.84 25.32 4.52
C PRO A 134 9.34 25.78 5.89
N SER A 135 10.55 26.38 5.98
CA SER A 135 11.26 26.77 7.22
C SER A 135 10.52 27.72 8.18
N ARG A 136 9.61 28.53 7.66
CA ARG A 136 8.71 29.40 8.44
C ARG A 136 7.27 28.92 8.35
N ALA A 137 6.58 28.84 9.48
CA ALA A 137 5.14 28.63 9.53
C ALA A 137 4.42 29.78 8.78
N PRO A 138 3.60 29.51 7.77
CA PRO A 138 2.88 30.58 7.07
C PRO A 138 1.91 31.31 8.02
N ARG A 139 1.74 32.63 7.84
CA ARG A 139 0.86 33.48 8.69
C ARG A 139 -0.59 33.00 8.76
N ARG A 140 -1.00 32.24 7.74
CA ARG A 140 -2.13 31.30 7.77
C ARG A 140 -1.69 30.07 6.97
N ALA A 141 -1.22 29.04 7.65
CA ALA A 141 -1.21 27.72 7.06
C ALA A 141 -1.44 26.65 8.10
N THR A 142 -1.99 25.58 7.55
CA THR A 142 -2.86 24.62 8.19
C THR A 142 -2.18 23.25 8.27
N SER A 143 -0.85 23.22 8.41
CA SER A 143 0.03 22.02 8.37
C SER A 143 0.15 21.31 7.01
N CYS A 144 1.33 20.73 6.76
CA CYS A 144 1.60 19.80 5.66
C CYS A 144 1.69 18.39 6.25
N THR A 145 1.21 17.39 5.52
CA THR A 145 1.55 15.98 5.76
C THR A 145 2.18 15.47 4.47
N CYS A 146 3.50 15.56 4.40
CA CYS A 146 4.28 14.78 3.45
C CYS A 146 4.50 13.42 4.09
N LEU A 147 4.05 12.35 3.45
CA LEU A 147 4.47 10.98 3.76
C LEU A 147 5.62 10.66 2.80
N PRO A 148 6.90 10.75 3.20
CA PRO A 148 7.99 10.19 2.42
C PRO A 148 8.17 8.71 2.75
N ASN A 149 8.93 8.02 1.89
CA ASN A 149 9.35 6.61 1.96
C ASN A 149 9.41 6.01 3.37
#